data_AF-A0A1R0GCP4-F1
#
_entry.id   AF-A0A1R0GCP4-F1
#
_cell.length_a   1.000
_cell.length_b   1.000
_cell.length_c   1.000
_cell.angle_alpha   90.00
_cell.angle_beta   90.00
_cell.angle_gamma   90.00
#
_symmetry.space_group_name_H-M   'P 1'
#
loop_
_entity.id
_entity.type
_entity.pdbx_description
1 polymer ?
#
loop_
_entity_poly.entity_id
_entity_poly.type
_entity_poly.pdbx_seq_one_letter_code
_entity_poly.pdbx_strand_id
1 'polypeptide(L)' 'MSKRITVLPVSGRAVPDPEAGDLLPAEGREVPDNAWWRRRLADGDITTKAVKAAKPQGAK' A
#
# COMPACT_ATOMS: atom_id res chain seq x y z
N MET A 1 8.40 16.18 -9.08
CA MET A 1 7.41 16.10 -8.00
C MET A 1 7.16 14.63 -7.71
N SER A 2 7.83 14.03 -6.72
CA SER A 2 7.62 12.61 -6.39
C SER A 2 6.27 12.47 -5.68
N LYS A 3 5.32 11.82 -6.33
CA LYS A 3 3.99 11.57 -5.77
C LYS A 3 4.13 10.57 -4.63
N ARG A 4 3.52 10.85 -3.47
CA ARG A 4 3.49 9.97 -2.31
C ARG A 4 2.06 9.58 -1.99
N ILE A 5 1.88 8.39 -1.44
CA ILE A 5 0.59 7.82 -1.04
C ILE A 5 0.70 7.30 0.38
N THR A 6 -0.37 7.46 1.16
CA THR A 6 -0.46 6.84 2.48
C THR A 6 -1.11 5.47 2.34
N VAL A 7 -0.34 4.44 2.63
CA VAL A 7 -0.74 3.03 2.56
C VAL A 7 -0.83 2.44 3.96
N LEU A 8 -1.80 1.57 4.18
CA LEU A 8 -2.01 0.81 5.40
C LEU A 8 -1.95 -0.68 5.04
N PRO A 9 -1.19 -1.51 5.77
CA PRO A 9 -1.24 -2.94 5.56
C PRO A 9 -2.60 -3.48 6.01
N VAL A 10 -3.07 -4.53 5.34
CA VAL A 10 -4.23 -5.28 5.81
C VAL A 10 -3.89 -5.97 7.13
N SER A 11 -4.79 -5.97 8.10
CA SER A 11 -4.59 -6.65 9.38
C SER A 11 -4.21 -8.12 9.17
N GLY A 12 -3.11 -8.55 9.79
CA GLY A 12 -2.56 -9.90 9.62
C GLY A 12 -1.65 -10.07 8.40
N ARG A 13 -1.38 -9.02 7.64
CA ARG A 13 -0.42 -9.02 6.52
C ARG A 13 0.86 -8.27 6.89
N ALA A 14 2.00 -8.90 6.68
CA ALA A 14 3.31 -8.25 6.80
C ALA A 14 3.76 -7.75 5.43
N VAL A 15 3.78 -6.42 5.25
CA VAL A 15 4.17 -5.80 3.98
C VAL A 15 5.51 -5.09 4.17
N PRO A 16 6.60 -5.56 3.52
CA PRO A 16 7.93 -4.96 3.67
C PRO A 16 8.04 -3.67 2.87
N ASP A 17 8.47 -2.59 3.51
CA ASP A 17 8.78 -1.31 2.90
C ASP A 17 10.18 -1.36 2.27
N PRO A 18 10.31 -1.28 0.93
CA PRO A 18 11.62 -1.35 0.28
C PRO A 18 12.49 -0.10 0.49
N GLU A 19 11.90 1.02 0.91
CA GLU A 19 12.65 2.27 1.16
C GLU A 19 13.16 2.31 2.60
N ALA A 20 12.31 1.94 3.56
CA ALA A 20 12.70 1.88 4.97
C ALA A 20 13.44 0.59 5.36
N GLY A 21 13.29 -0.48 4.58
CA GLY A 21 13.84 -1.80 4.90
C GLY A 21 13.13 -2.51 6.07
N ASP A 22 11.94 -2.06 6.46
CA ASP A 22 11.18 -2.58 7.61
C ASP A 22 9.72 -2.90 7.22
N LEU A 23 8.94 -3.50 8.11
CA LEU A 23 7.53 -3.79 7.84
C LEU A 23 6.66 -2.53 8.01
N LEU A 24 5.61 -2.43 7.22
CA LEU A 24 4.58 -1.40 7.39
C LEU A 24 3.91 -1.55 8.76
N PRO A 25 3.81 -0.46 9.56
CA PRO A 25 3.02 -0.47 10.78
C PRO A 25 1.53 -0.57 10.44
N ALA A 26 0.73 -1.13 11.36
CA ALA A 26 -0.72 -1.26 11.20
C ALA A 26 -1.44 0.09 11.02
N GLU A 27 -0.88 1.18 11.54
CA GLU A 27 -1.38 2.55 11.34
C GLU A 27 -1.20 3.07 9.89
N GLY A 28 -0.32 2.40 9.13
CA GLY A 28 0.12 2.80 7.81
C GLY A 28 1.28 3.79 7.79
N ARG A 29 1.80 4.03 6.59
CA ARG A 29 2.92 4.92 6.33
C ARG A 29 2.73 5.66 5.02
N GLU A 30 3.31 6.85 4.93
CA GLU A 30 3.47 7.58 3.67
C GLU A 30 4.68 7.03 2.90
N VAL A 31 4.43 6.58 1.68
CA VAL A 31 5.41 5.91 0.83
C VAL A 31 5.34 6.49 -0.59
N PRO A 32 6.38 6.36 -1.42
CA PRO A 32 6.31 6.84 -2.80
C PRO A 32 5.26 6.09 -3.63
N ASP A 33 4.52 6.79 -4.49
CA ASP A 33 3.61 6.19 -5.48
C ASP A 33 4.43 5.59 -6.63
N ASN A 34 5.04 4.43 -6.36
CA ASN A 34 5.83 3.67 -7.32
C ASN A 34 5.10 2.39 -7.76
N ALA A 35 5.65 1.71 -8.76
CA ALA A 35 5.08 0.46 -9.27
C ALA A 35 4.98 -0.65 -8.21
N TRP A 36 5.88 -0.65 -7.22
CA TRP A 36 5.88 -1.64 -6.14
C TRP A 36 4.64 -1.49 -5.24
N TRP A 37 4.35 -0.26 -4.80
CA TRP A 37 3.20 0.04 -3.95
C TRP A 37 1.88 -0.12 -4.71
N ARG A 38 1.82 0.27 -5.98
CA ARG A 38 0.64 0.01 -6.82
C ARG A 38 0.35 -1.47 -7.00
N ARG A 39 1.38 -2.32 -7.09
CA ARG A 39 1.19 -3.77 -7.14
C ARG A 39 0.60 -4.31 -5.84
N ARG A 40 1.10 -3.88 -4.68
CA ARG A 40 0.54 -4.30 -3.38
C ARG A 40 -0.90 -3.86 -3.15
N LEU A 41 -1.29 -2.70 -3.70
CA LEU A 41 -2.69 -2.29 -3.73
C LEU A 41 -3.55 -3.23 -4.58
N ALA A 42 -3.04 -3.66 -5.74
CA ALA A 42 -3.72 -4.59 -6.63
C ALA A 42 -3.83 -6.02 -6.05
N ASP A 43 -2.77 -6.50 -5.39
CA ASP A 43 -2.77 -7.77 -4.65
C ASP A 43 -3.67 -7.75 -3.40
N GLY A 44 -4.09 -6.55 -2.95
CA GLY A 44 -4.86 -6.39 -1.71
C GLY A 44 -4.03 -6.64 -0.45
N ASP A 45 -2.70 -6.55 -0.53
CA ASP A 45 -1.82 -6.59 0.64
C ASP A 45 -1.91 -5.31 1.48
N ILE A 46 -2.20 -4.19 0.82
CA ILE A 46 -2.32 -2.87 1.43
C ILE A 46 -3.56 -2.14 0.92
N THR A 47 -4.01 -1.16 1.67
CA THR A 47 -5.06 -0.21 1.30
C THR A 47 -4.55 1.21 1.45
N THR A 48 -4.84 2.10 0.51
CA THR A 48 -4.52 3.53 0.67
C THR A 48 -5.65 4.27 1.33
N LYS A 49 -5.35 5.18 2.27
CA LYS A 49 -6.36 6.02 2.95
C LYS A 49 -7.24 6.82 1.97
N ALA A 50 -6.68 7.21 0.82
CA ALA A 50 -7.39 7.93 -0.23
C ALA A 50 -8.29 7.04 -1.12
N VAL A 51 -8.05 5.73 -1.18
CA VAL A 51 -8.72 4.82 -2.14
C VAL A 51 -9.98 4.16 -1.56
N LYS A 52 -10.56 4.74 -0.49
CA LYS A 52 -11.99 4.49 -0.21
C LYS A 52 -12.91 4.86 -1.41
N ALA A 53 -12.39 5.51 -2.46
CA ALA A 53 -13.11 5.85 -3.67
C ALA A 53 -12.91 4.93 -4.91
N ALA A 54 -12.00 3.94 -4.93
CA ALA A 54 -11.87 3.06 -6.09
C ALA A 54 -11.74 1.57 -5.71
N LYS A 55 -12.86 0.87 -5.85
CA LYS A 55 -13.11 -0.55 -5.63
C LYS A 55 -12.14 -1.49 -6.39
N PRO A 56 -12.04 -2.76 -5.95
CA PRO A 56 -10.91 -3.66 -6.19
C PRO A 56 -10.94 -4.23 -7.62
N GLN A 57 -9.79 -4.27 -8.27
CA GLN A 57 -9.64 -4.94 -9.56
C GLN A 57 -8.62 -6.06 -9.42
N GLY A 58 -9.13 -7.29 -9.29
CA GLY A 58 -8.30 -8.48 -9.17
C GLY A 58 -9.13 -9.73 -8.89
N ALA A 59 -10.22 -9.94 -9.63
CA ALA A 59 -10.88 -11.23 -9.70
C ALA A 59 -10.88 -11.67 -11.16
N LYS A 60 -10.03 -12.65 -11.50
CA LYS A 60 -10.23 -13.53 -12.64
C LYS A 60 -9.54 -14.87 -12.38
#